data_AF-A0A0S2JYD8-F1
#
_entry.id   AF-A0A0S2JYD8-F1
#
_cell.length_a   1.000
_cell.length_b   1.000
_cell.length_c   1.000
_cell.angle_alpha   90.00
_cell.angle_beta   90.00
_cell.angle_gamma   90.00
#
_symmetry.space_group_name_H-M   'P 1'
#
loop_
_entity.id
_entity.type
_entity.pdbx_description
1 polymer ?
#
loop_
_entity_poly.entity_id
_entity_poly.type
_entity_poly.pdbx_seq_one_letter_code
_entity_poly.pdbx_strand_id
1 'polypeptide(L)'
;MLEVLVSMFIASIALIGLGVTQLKSLQFANNSFDYTVSLVQAQNAIERMWPELCEIQHSSPSKFTEQAFRESLQPPNSLSFRYVLTLPENYSAEMQMTVAWQDLRVPEEAEKQLLNQVTLNASFVEVPNVCNT
;
A
#
# COMPACT_ATOMS: atom_id res chain seq x y z
N MET A 1 26.72 31.91 38.22
CA MET A 1 27.06 30.48 37.98
C MET A 1 25.82 29.59 37.99
N LEU A 2 24.98 29.64 39.03
CA LEU A 2 23.69 28.92 39.05
C LEU A 2 22.81 29.23 37.84
N GLU A 3 22.73 30.50 37.46
CA GLU A 3 21.94 30.98 36.32
C GLU A 3 22.34 30.31 34.99
N VAL A 4 23.65 30.19 34.71
CA VAL A 4 24.16 29.51 33.50
C VAL A 4 23.80 28.02 33.51
N LEU A 5 23.88 27.37 34.68
CA LEU A 5 23.49 25.96 34.82
C LEU A 5 21.99 25.76 34.58
N VAL A 6 21.15 26.67 35.10
CA VAL A 6 19.70 26.66 34.87
C VAL A 6 19.37 26.93 33.40
N SER A 7 20.04 27.89 32.76
CA SER A 7 19.86 28.16 31.32
C SER A 7 20.25 26.98 30.45
N MET A 8 21.37 26.31 30.72
CA MET A 8 21.76 25.08 30.01
C MET A 8 20.75 23.94 30.23
N PHE A 9 20.22 23.81 31.44
CA PHE A 9 19.21 22.81 31.75
C PHE A 9 17.91 23.04 30.96
N ILE A 10 17.40 24.28 30.96
CA ILE A 10 16.20 24.66 30.20
C ILE A 10 16.42 24.48 28.70
N ALA A 11 17.58 24.90 28.18
CA ALA A 11 17.93 24.72 26.77
C ALA A 11 17.98 23.24 26.36
N SER A 12 18.51 22.37 27.23
CA SER A 12 18.58 20.92 26.97
C SER A 12 17.18 20.30 26.87
N ILE A 13 16.27 20.65 27.78
CA ILE A 13 14.86 20.18 27.72
C ILE A 13 14.17 20.71 26.47
N ALA A 14 14.39 21.97 26.11
CA ALA A 14 13.83 22.57 24.90
C ALA A 14 14.31 21.82 23.64
N LEU A 15 15.60 21.49 23.54
CA LEU A 15 16.16 20.73 22.42
C LEU A 15 15.58 19.31 22.33
N ILE A 16 15.41 18.63 23.47
CA ILE A 16 14.77 17.30 23.50
C ILE A 16 13.31 17.39 23.02
N GLY A 17 12.57 18.41 23.47
CA GLY A 17 11.20 18.66 23.04
C GLY A 17 11.09 18.87 21.52
N LEU A 18 12.01 19.64 20.93
CA LEU A 18 12.10 19.83 19.48
C LEU A 18 12.46 18.54 18.74
N GLY A 19 13.34 17.70 19.28
CA GLY A 19 13.67 16.41 18.67
C GLY A 19 12.46 15.48 18.60
N VAL A 20 11.67 15.40 19.67
CA VAL A 20 10.45 14.55 19.70
C VAL A 20 9.41 14.99 18.67
N THR A 21 9.21 16.29 18.48
CA THR A 21 8.25 16.80 17.49
C THR A 21 8.70 16.50 16.06
N GLN A 22 10.00 16.62 15.77
CA GLN A 22 10.56 16.26 14.47
C GLN A 22 10.37 14.75 14.18
N LEU A 23 10.59 13.89 15.17
CA LEU A 23 10.38 12.45 15.01
C LEU A 23 8.92 12.11 14.68
N LYS A 24 7.94 12.75 15.34
CA LYS A 24 6.52 12.57 15.01
C LYS A 24 6.17 13.04 13.60
N SER A 25 6.75 14.15 13.17
CA SER A 25 6.57 14.65 11.80
C SER A 25 7.10 13.65 10.77
N LEU A 26 8.27 13.05 11.01
CA LEU A 26 8.82 12.00 10.15
C LEU A 26 7.97 10.74 10.13
N GLN A 27 7.39 10.34 11.27
CA GLN A 27 6.46 9.20 11.32
C GLN A 27 5.24 9.44 10.43
N PHE A 28 4.65 10.62 10.50
CA PHE A 28 3.50 10.99 9.66
C PHE A 28 3.87 11.05 8.17
N ALA A 29 5.02 11.63 7.84
CA ALA A 29 5.51 11.68 6.46
C ALA A 29 5.74 10.28 5.89
N ASN A 30 6.26 9.35 6.69
CA ASN A 30 6.48 7.97 6.27
C ASN A 30 5.15 7.24 6.02
N ASN A 31 4.15 7.39 6.90
CA ASN A 31 2.84 6.81 6.67
C ASN A 31 2.19 7.35 5.39
N SER A 32 2.29 8.66 5.14
CA SER A 32 1.80 9.29 3.89
C SER A 32 2.54 8.78 2.64
N PHE A 33 3.83 8.48 2.78
CA PHE A 33 4.62 7.85 1.72
C PHE A 33 4.13 6.42 1.46
N ASP A 34 3.97 5.59 2.49
CA ASP A 34 3.46 4.21 2.36
C ASP A 34 2.04 4.18 1.74
N TYR A 35 1.18 5.13 2.11
CA TYR A 35 -0.14 5.32 1.51
C TYR A 35 -0.02 5.57 -0.01
N THR A 36 0.87 6.48 -0.40
CA THR A 36 1.09 6.82 -1.81
C THR A 36 1.65 5.64 -2.59
N VAL A 37 2.62 4.91 -2.03
CA VAL A 37 3.15 3.69 -2.64
C VAL A 37 2.05 2.65 -2.81
N SER A 38 1.23 2.43 -1.80
CA SER A 38 0.12 1.47 -1.83
C SER A 38 -0.90 1.81 -2.93
N LEU A 39 -1.23 3.10 -3.08
CA LEU A 39 -2.08 3.61 -4.15
C LEU A 39 -1.49 3.31 -5.54
N VAL A 40 -0.19 3.58 -5.73
CA VAL A 40 0.51 3.28 -7.00
C VAL A 40 0.52 1.77 -7.28
N GLN A 41 0.76 0.92 -6.28
CA GLN A 41 0.73 -0.53 -6.49
C GLN A 41 -0.67 -1.03 -6.87
N ALA A 42 -1.72 -0.50 -6.25
CA ALA A 42 -3.08 -0.84 -6.61
C ALA A 42 -3.41 -0.41 -8.05
N GLN A 43 -2.98 0.79 -8.47
CA GLN A 43 -3.15 1.26 -9.85
C GLN A 43 -2.34 0.44 -10.86
N ASN A 44 -1.09 0.11 -10.55
CA ASN A 44 -0.27 -0.78 -11.39
C ASN A 44 -0.95 -2.14 -11.61
N ALA A 45 -1.58 -2.69 -10.56
CA ALA A 45 -2.32 -3.94 -10.68
C ALA A 45 -3.56 -3.78 -11.59
N ILE A 46 -4.30 -2.67 -11.49
CA ILE A 46 -5.38 -2.34 -12.44
C ILE A 46 -4.84 -2.24 -13.87
N GLU A 47 -3.72 -1.56 -14.08
CA GLU A 47 -3.06 -1.41 -15.38
C GLU A 47 -2.64 -2.74 -15.99
N ARG A 48 -2.12 -3.66 -15.18
CA ARG A 48 -1.73 -5.00 -15.63
C ARG A 48 -2.91 -5.91 -15.93
N MET A 49 -4.10 -5.66 -15.39
CA MET A 49 -5.31 -6.41 -15.73
C MET A 49 -5.92 -5.99 -17.06
N TRP A 50 -5.80 -4.72 -17.46
CA TRP A 50 -6.37 -4.22 -18.73
C TRP A 50 -6.03 -5.06 -19.98
N PRO A 51 -4.77 -5.45 -20.25
CA PRO A 51 -4.47 -6.25 -21.44
C PRO A 51 -5.09 -7.66 -21.39
N GLU A 52 -5.39 -8.17 -20.19
CA GLU A 52 -5.90 -9.52 -19.99
C GLU A 52 -7.42 -9.57 -19.84
N LEU A 53 -8.08 -8.42 -19.90
CA LEU A 53 -9.50 -8.28 -19.63
C LEU A 53 -10.37 -9.09 -20.60
N CYS A 54 -9.99 -9.16 -21.88
CA CYS A 54 -10.73 -9.93 -22.87
C CYS A 54 -10.68 -11.44 -22.59
N GLU A 55 -9.49 -11.93 -22.27
CA GLU A 55 -9.29 -13.32 -21.89
C GLU A 55 -10.06 -13.64 -20.60
N ILE A 56 -10.01 -12.77 -19.60
CA ILE A 56 -10.72 -12.97 -18.33
C ILE A 56 -12.26 -12.91 -18.50
N GLN A 57 -12.78 -12.07 -19.40
CA GLN A 57 -14.23 -11.94 -19.59
C GLN A 57 -14.82 -13.04 -20.49
N HIS A 58 -14.10 -13.47 -21.54
CA HIS A 58 -14.69 -14.26 -22.63
C HIS A 58 -13.98 -15.60 -22.87
N SER A 59 -12.66 -15.60 -23.08
CA SER A 59 -11.93 -16.79 -23.53
C SER A 59 -11.57 -17.77 -22.41
N SER A 60 -11.17 -17.25 -21.26
CA SER A 60 -10.59 -17.99 -20.13
C SER A 60 -10.81 -17.27 -18.79
N PRO A 61 -12.04 -17.31 -18.23
CA PRO A 61 -12.34 -16.67 -16.94
C PRO A 61 -11.51 -17.19 -15.76
N SER A 62 -10.99 -18.42 -15.86
CA SER A 62 -10.07 -18.98 -14.87
C SER A 62 -8.74 -18.23 -14.76
N LYS A 63 -8.35 -17.44 -15.78
CA LYS A 63 -7.09 -16.70 -15.79
C LYS A 63 -6.94 -15.76 -14.59
N PHE A 64 -8.05 -15.20 -14.10
CA PHE A 64 -8.04 -14.35 -12.91
C PHE A 64 -7.63 -15.09 -11.63
N THR A 65 -7.93 -16.38 -11.52
CA THR A 65 -7.61 -17.20 -10.35
C THR A 65 -6.28 -17.94 -10.49
N GLU A 66 -5.66 -17.91 -11.67
CA GLU A 66 -4.35 -18.49 -11.90
C GLU A 66 -3.28 -17.83 -11.04
N GLN A 67 -2.49 -18.65 -10.35
CA GLN A 67 -1.46 -18.18 -9.43
C GLN A 67 -0.43 -17.30 -10.13
N ALA A 68 0.06 -17.69 -11.31
CA ALA A 68 1.05 -16.93 -12.06
C ALA A 68 0.54 -15.53 -12.43
N PHE A 69 -0.72 -15.40 -12.83
CA PHE A 69 -1.33 -14.11 -13.12
C PHE A 69 -1.48 -13.28 -11.84
N ARG A 70 -2.00 -13.85 -10.75
CA ARG A 70 -2.13 -13.14 -9.47
C ARG A 70 -0.79 -12.68 -8.90
N GLU A 71 0.27 -13.48 -9.05
CA GLU A 71 1.64 -13.11 -8.69
C GLU A 71 2.17 -11.96 -9.56
N SER A 72 1.83 -11.94 -10.86
CA SER A 72 2.20 -10.83 -11.75
C SER A 72 1.54 -9.49 -11.38
N LEU A 73 0.42 -9.51 -10.67
CA LEU A 73 -0.27 -8.31 -10.17
C LEU A 73 0.32 -7.81 -8.85
N GLN A 74 1.07 -8.63 -8.11
CA GLN A 74 1.65 -8.23 -6.83
C GLN A 74 2.69 -7.12 -6.99
N PRO A 75 2.96 -6.37 -5.90
CA PRO A 75 4.11 -5.47 -5.85
C PRO A 75 5.40 -6.22 -6.23
N PRO A 76 6.38 -5.54 -6.86
CA PRO A 76 7.67 -6.15 -7.20
C PRO A 76 8.33 -6.83 -6.00
N ASN A 77 9.13 -7.87 -6.23
CA ASN A 77 9.83 -8.62 -5.17
C ASN A 77 10.66 -7.74 -4.23
N SER A 78 11.14 -6.58 -4.69
CA SER A 78 11.86 -5.61 -3.86
C SER A 78 10.98 -4.91 -2.82
N LEU A 79 9.65 -5.04 -2.91
CA LEU A 79 8.64 -4.39 -2.08
C LEU A 79 7.69 -5.37 -1.39
N SER A 80 7.70 -6.66 -1.76
CA SER A 80 6.78 -7.68 -1.23
C SER A 80 6.95 -7.98 0.26
N PHE A 81 8.11 -7.65 0.85
CA PHE A 81 8.34 -7.76 2.29
C PHE A 81 7.52 -6.73 3.10
N ARG A 82 7.03 -5.68 2.45
CA ARG A 82 6.30 -4.58 3.09
C ARG A 82 4.88 -4.46 2.56
N TYR A 83 4.66 -4.60 1.27
CA TYR A 83 3.36 -4.34 0.65
C TYR A 83 2.76 -5.63 0.11
N VAL A 84 1.47 -5.82 0.35
CA VAL A 84 0.71 -6.99 -0.11
C VAL A 84 -0.57 -6.51 -0.79
N LEU A 85 -0.80 -6.97 -2.02
CA LEU A 85 -2.05 -6.76 -2.73
C LEU A 85 -3.00 -7.93 -2.46
N THR A 86 -4.21 -7.61 -2.00
CA THR A 86 -5.32 -8.54 -1.85
C THR A 86 -6.37 -8.24 -2.90
N LEU A 87 -6.66 -9.26 -3.70
CA LEU A 87 -7.70 -9.29 -4.72
C LEU A 87 -8.86 -10.18 -4.24
N PRO A 88 -10.10 -9.97 -4.72
CA PRO A 88 -11.19 -10.91 -4.49
C PRO A 88 -10.88 -12.30 -5.05
N GLU A 89 -11.66 -13.29 -4.64
CA GLU A 89 -11.52 -14.66 -5.14
C GLU A 89 -11.89 -14.77 -6.60
N ASN A 90 -12.94 -14.06 -7.03
CA ASN A 90 -13.47 -14.12 -8.39
C ASN A 90 -13.43 -12.74 -9.04
N TYR A 91 -13.29 -12.73 -10.38
CA TYR A 91 -13.36 -11.52 -11.17
C TYR A 91 -14.77 -10.93 -11.13
N SER A 92 -14.83 -9.60 -11.05
CA SER A 92 -16.04 -8.81 -11.26
C SER A 92 -15.65 -7.51 -11.97
N ALA A 93 -16.53 -7.01 -12.84
CA ALA A 93 -16.33 -5.71 -13.51
C ALA A 93 -16.20 -4.57 -12.49
N GLU A 94 -16.87 -4.70 -11.34
CA GLU A 94 -16.70 -3.82 -10.18
C GLU A 94 -16.11 -4.63 -9.03
N MET A 95 -14.88 -4.34 -8.63
CA MET A 95 -14.24 -5.10 -7.56
C MET A 95 -13.30 -4.26 -6.69
N GLN A 96 -13.21 -4.64 -5.42
CA GLN A 96 -12.33 -3.99 -4.47
C GLN A 96 -10.94 -4.61 -4.50
N MET A 97 -9.93 -3.75 -4.60
CA MET A 97 -8.52 -4.12 -4.51
C MET A 97 -7.94 -3.43 -3.29
N THR A 98 -7.31 -4.20 -2.41
CA THR A 98 -6.72 -3.66 -1.19
C THR A 98 -5.23 -3.87 -1.19
N VAL A 99 -4.45 -2.80 -1.00
CA VAL A 99 -3.02 -2.89 -0.75
C VAL A 99 -2.78 -2.53 0.71
N ALA A 100 -2.24 -3.48 1.47
CA ALA A 100 -1.82 -3.28 2.84
C ALA A 100 -0.30 -3.12 2.90
N TRP A 101 0.19 -2.35 3.87
CA TRP A 101 1.61 -2.23 4.15
C TRP A 101 1.96 -2.55 5.59
N GLN A 102 3.18 -3.04 5.79
CA GLN A 102 3.72 -3.34 7.11
C GLN A 102 4.64 -2.21 7.62
N ASP A 103 4.35 -1.64 8.78
CA ASP A 103 5.28 -0.77 9.49
C ASP A 103 6.14 -1.59 10.47
N LEU A 104 7.33 -1.98 10.01
CA LEU A 104 8.31 -2.79 10.77
C LEU A 104 8.75 -2.16 12.11
N ARG A 105 8.39 -0.90 12.38
CA ARG A 105 8.70 -0.20 13.64
C ARG A 105 7.61 -0.42 14.70
N VAL A 106 6.45 -0.94 14.31
CA VAL A 106 5.30 -1.20 15.17
C VAL A 106 5.22 -2.71 15.44
N PRO A 107 5.02 -3.16 16.70
CA PRO A 107 4.78 -4.57 16.99
C PRO A 107 3.54 -5.08 16.26
N GLU A 108 3.58 -6.33 15.81
CA GLU A 108 2.54 -6.95 14.97
C GLU A 108 1.14 -6.91 15.63
N GLU A 109 1.07 -7.00 16.96
CA GLU A 109 -0.19 -6.93 17.70
C GLU A 109 -0.83 -5.54 17.66
N ALA A 110 0.00 -4.49 17.66
CA ALA A 110 -0.45 -3.11 17.53
C ALA A 110 -0.76 -2.75 16.08
N GLU A 111 -0.08 -3.38 15.13
CA GLU A 111 -0.30 -3.20 13.70
C GLU A 111 -1.68 -3.67 13.25
N LYS A 112 -2.20 -4.76 13.83
CA LYS A 112 -3.59 -5.25 13.58
C LYS A 112 -4.68 -4.23 13.95
N GLN A 113 -4.33 -3.21 14.74
CA GLN A 113 -5.24 -2.12 15.13
C GLN A 113 -5.09 -0.87 14.25
N LEU A 114 -4.07 -0.83 13.38
CA LEU A 114 -3.81 0.26 12.45
C LEU A 114 -4.45 -0.03 11.10
N LEU A 115 -5.09 0.97 10.50
CA LEU A 115 -5.62 0.93 9.12
C LEU A 115 -4.49 1.19 8.10
N ASN A 116 -3.43 0.36 8.13
CA ASN A 116 -2.31 0.46 7.19
C ASN A 116 -2.66 -0.19 5.84
N GLN A 117 -3.72 0.32 5.22
CA GLN A 117 -4.20 -0.17 3.93
C GLN A 117 -4.87 0.92 3.11
N VAL A 118 -4.87 0.73 1.80
CA VAL A 118 -5.67 1.47 0.83
C VAL A 118 -6.57 0.49 0.10
N THR A 119 -7.86 0.81 0.02
CA THR A 119 -8.82 0.06 -0.79
C THR A 119 -9.28 0.93 -1.95
N LEU A 120 -9.14 0.41 -3.17
CA LEU A 120 -9.68 1.01 -4.39
C LEU A 120 -10.84 0.18 -4.90
N ASN A 121 -11.88 0.83 -5.39
CA ASN A 121 -12.88 0.17 -6.21
C ASN A 121 -12.46 0.28 -7.68
N ALA A 122 -12.07 -0.84 -8.28
CA ALA A 122 -11.72 -0.93 -9.68
C ALA A 122 -12.97 -1.21 -10.50
N SER A 123 -13.13 -0.45 -11.59
CA SER A 123 -14.22 -0.56 -12.55
C SER A 123 -13.63 -0.87 -13.91
N PHE A 124 -14.01 -2.02 -14.48
CA PHE A 124 -13.61 -2.49 -15.79
C PHE A 124 -14.79 -2.45 -16.74
N VAL A 125 -14.55 -2.03 -17.98
CA VAL A 125 -15.57 -2.05 -19.02
C VAL A 125 -15.75 -3.46 -19.57
N GLU A 126 -16.93 -3.75 -20.10
CA GLU A 126 -17.14 -4.94 -20.92
C GLU A 126 -16.43 -4.76 -22.26
N VAL A 127 -15.53 -5.68 -22.60
CA VAL A 127 -14.80 -5.63 -23.87
C VAL A 127 -15.50 -6.48 -24.93
N PRO A 128 -15.37 -6.16 -26.23
CA PRO A 128 -16.00 -6.95 -27.29
C PRO A 128 -15.57 -8.42 -27.27
N ASN A 129 -16.46 -9.33 -27.67
CA ASN A 129 -16.22 -10.79 -27.68
C ASN A 129 -15.11 -11.28 -28.65
N VAL A 130 -14.37 -10.37 -29.28
CA VAL A 130 -13.27 -10.69 -30.20
C VAL A 130 -11.97 -10.30 -29.51
N CYS A 131 -11.31 -11.28 -28.91
CA CYS A 131 -9.98 -11.10 -28.34
C CYS A 131 -8.93 -11.22 -29.45
N ASN A 132 -8.37 -10.10 -29.90
CA ASN A 132 -7.20 -10.12 -30.77
C ASN A 132 -5.95 -10.35 -29.91
N THR A 133 -5.29 -11.48 -30.13
CA THR A 133 -3.98 -11.85 -29.57
C THR A 133 -2.85 -10.98 -30.11
#